data_AF-A0A3B8VFX4-F1
#
_entry.id   AF-A0A3B8VFX4-F1
#
_cell.length_a   1.000
_cell.length_b   1.000
_cell.length_c   1.000
_cell.angle_alpha   90.00
_cell.angle_beta   90.00
_cell.angle_gamma   90.00
#
_symmetry.space_group_name_H-M   'P 1'
#
loop_
_entity.id
_entity.type
_entity.pdbx_description
1 polymer ?
#
loop_
_entity_poly.entity_id
_entity_poly.type
_entity_poly.pdbx_seq_one_letter_code
_entity_poly.pdbx_strand_id
1 'polypeptide(L)'
;MKKGFIAKLFASVTALTCAFSIAACSKDEPTKNDNGTNGSQTEKTEYQMLGTVTHGNLYFLSKNSEEKFDTTASLQSLIGKKVGVVQLPNVPGLILKLILQKNNVPFKQIETADEAAEDKVNLLAISSDNAAATIVANAENYDCFVAADPLVTLKTNQNLFRSGSLQALYGENGYPQAVIVGKSAFLKQYPEWTNKFMEKLSGADEYLAETDAAAILAPYTAAYTADGRTGSWNAKNLNAASVANCNVKFEASATCKTAVTTIVTEMFEIQRQTAPTLTEAFFYLPPESGASVMSADMASFMIAPKTPEETIVYSPDGAPALILAELMAEGTLEDTAITCKIVSPDTIGTYVSYQGDQQYKNADFCILPVNMAAKLLGR
;
A
#
# COMPACT_ATOMS: atom_id res chain seq x y z
N MET A 1 21.48 -67.80 3.10
CA MET A 1 20.05 -68.23 3.19
C MET A 1 19.25 -67.02 3.68
N LYS A 2 18.12 -66.64 3.05
CA LYS A 2 16.72 -66.90 3.49
C LYS A 2 16.43 -66.55 4.97
N LYS A 3 15.32 -65.90 5.37
CA LYS A 3 14.21 -65.15 4.68
C LYS A 3 13.29 -64.53 5.78
N GLY A 4 12.42 -63.56 5.44
CA GLY A 4 11.33 -63.04 6.32
C GLY A 4 11.57 -61.61 6.82
N PHE A 5 10.88 -60.51 6.43
CA PHE A 5 9.62 -60.23 5.69
C PHE A 5 8.38 -59.93 6.58
N ILE A 6 7.44 -59.09 6.07
CA ILE A 6 6.25 -58.48 6.73
C ILE A 6 6.59 -57.20 7.55
N ALA A 7 5.94 -56.04 7.38
CA ALA A 7 5.08 -55.53 6.30
C ALA A 7 5.01 -53.97 6.29
N LYS A 8 4.36 -53.40 5.27
CA LYS A 8 4.12 -51.96 5.08
C LYS A 8 3.08 -51.38 6.06
N LEU A 9 3.18 -50.08 6.33
CA LEU A 9 2.02 -49.19 6.20
C LEU A 9 2.44 -47.85 5.54
N PHE A 10 1.47 -47.06 5.10
CA PHE A 10 1.61 -45.86 4.26
C PHE A 10 0.85 -44.68 4.90
N ALA A 11 0.86 -43.52 4.24
CA ALA A 11 0.15 -42.26 4.60
C ALA A 11 0.79 -41.52 5.80
N SER A 12 1.31 -40.29 5.64
CA SER A 12 0.69 -39.02 5.17
C SER A 12 0.13 -38.22 6.36
N VAL A 13 0.86 -37.15 6.72
CA VAL A 13 0.37 -36.05 7.55
C VAL A 13 0.36 -34.82 6.65
N THR A 14 -0.74 -34.61 5.96
CA THR A 14 -0.96 -33.44 5.11
C THR A 14 -1.10 -32.20 5.98
N ALA A 15 -0.38 -31.12 5.67
CA ALA A 15 -0.55 -29.85 6.34
C ALA A 15 -1.95 -29.29 6.09
N LEU A 16 -2.71 -29.03 7.15
CA LEU A 16 -4.06 -28.46 7.04
C LEU A 16 -3.97 -26.93 6.93
N THR A 17 -3.70 -26.43 5.73
CA THR A 17 -3.78 -25.01 5.41
C THR A 17 -5.25 -24.56 5.34
N CYS A 18 -5.68 -23.74 6.30
CA CYS A 18 -7.02 -23.14 6.30
C CYS A 18 -7.13 -22.02 5.25
N ALA A 19 -7.27 -22.40 3.98
CA ALA A 19 -7.64 -21.49 2.90
C ALA A 19 -9.11 -21.07 3.04
N PHE A 20 -9.36 -19.88 3.57
CA PHE A 20 -10.69 -19.26 3.60
C PHE A 20 -11.07 -18.72 2.21
N SER A 21 -11.58 -19.60 1.35
CA SER A 21 -12.15 -19.24 0.05
C SER A 21 -13.45 -18.45 0.23
N ILE A 22 -13.42 -17.14 -0.04
CA ILE A 22 -14.64 -16.32 -0.12
C ILE A 22 -15.37 -16.65 -1.42
N ALA A 23 -16.25 -17.66 -1.38
CA ALA A 23 -17.01 -18.14 -2.53
C ALA A 23 -18.40 -18.68 -2.11
N ALA A 24 -19.32 -17.77 -1.78
CA ALA A 24 -20.75 -18.06 -1.65
C ALA A 24 -21.54 -16.90 -2.28
N CYS A 25 -22.15 -17.14 -3.43
CA CYS A 25 -22.96 -16.15 -4.15
C CYS A 25 -24.45 -16.32 -3.84
N SER A 26 -25.20 -15.22 -3.90
CA SER A 26 -26.68 -15.11 -4.06
C SER A 26 -27.56 -16.16 -3.37
N LYS A 27 -28.29 -15.69 -2.34
CA LYS A 27 -29.74 -15.93 -2.24
C LYS A 27 -30.43 -14.69 -1.69
N ASP A 28 -31.16 -13.99 -2.56
CA ASP A 28 -32.17 -13.02 -2.14
C ASP A 28 -33.45 -13.75 -1.75
N GLU A 29 -34.06 -13.38 -0.62
CA GLU A 29 -35.52 -13.43 -0.46
C GLU A 29 -35.96 -12.34 0.55
N PRO A 30 -37.12 -11.68 0.36
CA PRO A 30 -37.35 -10.36 0.96
C PRO A 30 -38.14 -10.38 2.28
N THR A 31 -37.59 -9.77 3.33
CA THR A 31 -38.40 -9.32 4.47
C THR A 31 -38.93 -7.91 4.21
N LYS A 32 -40.20 -7.81 3.77
CA LYS A 32 -40.94 -6.55 3.87
C LYS A 32 -41.01 -6.08 5.32
N ASN A 33 -40.69 -4.82 5.56
CA ASN A 33 -41.41 -3.98 6.52
C ASN A 33 -41.33 -2.54 6.01
N ASP A 34 -42.45 -2.06 5.47
CA ASP A 34 -42.58 -0.72 4.91
C ASP A 34 -43.17 0.22 5.96
N ASN A 35 -42.49 1.34 6.20
CA ASN A 35 -43.02 2.52 6.90
C ASN A 35 -42.10 3.70 6.58
N GLY A 36 -42.46 4.45 5.54
CA GLY A 36 -41.57 5.42 4.92
C GLY A 36 -41.20 6.62 5.79
N THR A 37 -39.90 6.89 5.89
CA THR A 37 -39.40 8.28 5.87
C THR A 37 -38.54 8.42 4.63
N ASN A 38 -38.87 9.34 3.72
CA ASN A 38 -38.15 9.49 2.46
C ASN A 38 -36.84 10.30 2.64
N GLY A 39 -35.93 9.76 3.46
CA GLY A 39 -34.60 10.31 3.67
C GLY A 39 -33.64 9.82 2.59
N SER A 40 -33.06 10.76 1.83
CA SER A 40 -31.97 10.47 0.89
C SER A 40 -30.80 9.82 1.63
N GLN A 41 -30.58 8.52 1.41
CA GLN A 41 -29.32 7.88 1.81
C GLN A 41 -28.23 8.30 0.83
N THR A 42 -27.67 9.49 1.05
CA THR A 42 -26.27 9.71 0.67
C THR A 42 -25.42 8.74 1.49
N GLU A 43 -24.81 7.76 0.84
CA GLU A 43 -23.78 6.93 1.48
C GLU A 43 -22.69 7.87 2.01
N LYS A 44 -22.60 7.96 3.34
CA LYS A 44 -21.62 8.82 3.99
C LYS A 44 -20.33 8.02 4.10
N THR A 45 -19.50 8.11 3.06
CA THR A 45 -18.14 7.57 3.04
C THR A 45 -17.42 7.93 4.35
N GLU A 46 -17.03 6.92 5.14
CA GLU A 46 -16.59 7.13 6.54
C GLU A 46 -15.16 7.66 6.66
N TYR A 47 -14.39 7.56 5.58
CA TYR A 47 -13.09 8.17 5.39
C TYR A 47 -13.05 8.89 4.04
N GLN A 48 -12.28 9.97 3.94
CA GLN A 48 -11.98 10.64 2.67
C GLN A 48 -10.47 10.62 2.43
N MET A 49 -10.06 10.48 1.17
CA MET A 49 -8.67 10.55 0.73
C MET A 49 -8.19 12.00 0.75
N LEU A 50 -7.13 12.27 1.52
CA LEU A 50 -6.47 13.58 1.58
C LEU A 50 -5.46 13.76 0.43
N GLY A 51 -4.84 12.66 -0.01
CA GLY A 51 -3.82 12.69 -1.05
C GLY A 51 -3.08 11.36 -1.22
N THR A 52 -2.17 11.33 -2.18
CA THR A 52 -1.19 10.25 -2.37
C THR A 52 0.06 10.51 -1.53
N VAL A 53 0.84 9.47 -1.22
CA VAL A 53 2.04 9.60 -0.37
C VAL A 53 3.31 8.95 -0.95
N THR A 54 3.18 8.01 -1.89
CA THR A 54 4.31 7.35 -2.57
C THR A 54 4.03 7.09 -4.03
N HIS A 55 5.05 7.33 -4.86
CA HIS A 55 4.97 7.27 -6.32
C HIS A 55 6.07 6.39 -6.96
N GLY A 56 6.90 5.75 -6.13
CA GLY A 56 8.02 4.89 -6.50
C GLY A 56 8.37 3.95 -5.35
N ASN A 57 9.35 3.06 -5.60
CA ASN A 57 9.95 2.02 -4.74
C ASN A 57 10.10 0.66 -5.45
N LEU A 58 9.46 0.44 -6.60
CA LEU A 58 9.22 -0.89 -7.16
C LEU A 58 10.21 -1.18 -8.29
N TYR A 59 11.04 -2.20 -8.10
CA TYR A 59 12.16 -2.48 -8.99
C TYR A 59 12.28 -3.95 -9.35
N PHE A 60 12.84 -4.20 -10.53
CA PHE A 60 13.41 -5.49 -10.87
C PHE A 60 14.78 -5.67 -10.21
N LEU A 61 15.05 -6.89 -9.73
CA LEU A 61 16.36 -7.38 -9.32
C LEU A 61 16.76 -8.57 -10.20
N SER A 62 17.91 -8.51 -10.88
CA SER A 62 18.52 -9.66 -11.57
C SER A 62 19.77 -10.15 -10.85
N LYS A 63 20.12 -11.42 -11.03
CA LYS A 63 21.42 -11.99 -10.63
C LYS A 63 22.58 -11.48 -11.49
N ASN A 64 22.28 -10.98 -12.69
CA ASN A 64 23.25 -10.49 -13.66
C ASN A 64 23.26 -8.94 -13.66
N SER A 65 24.44 -8.34 -13.48
CA SER A 65 24.63 -6.88 -13.50
C SER A 65 24.29 -6.27 -14.86
N GLU A 66 24.46 -7.03 -15.95
CA GLU A 66 24.25 -6.56 -17.32
C GLU A 66 22.79 -6.65 -17.76
N GLU A 67 21.93 -7.37 -17.03
CA GLU A 67 20.51 -7.44 -17.36
C GLU A 67 19.79 -6.14 -17.01
N LYS A 68 18.95 -5.69 -17.93
CA LYS A 68 18.14 -4.48 -17.81
C LYS A 68 16.71 -4.78 -18.25
N PHE A 69 15.73 -4.24 -17.54
CA PHE A 69 14.29 -4.42 -17.72
C PHE A 69 13.61 -3.06 -17.49
N ASP A 70 13.95 -2.11 -18.36
CA ASP A 70 13.81 -0.67 -18.20
C ASP A 70 13.21 0.04 -19.43
N THR A 71 12.99 -0.71 -20.53
CA THR A 71 12.35 -0.24 -21.76
C THR A 71 11.39 -1.31 -22.31
N THR A 72 10.48 -0.91 -23.20
CA THR A 72 9.61 -1.83 -23.96
C THR A 72 10.39 -2.96 -24.63
N ALA A 73 11.58 -2.66 -25.19
CA ALA A 73 12.42 -3.65 -25.86
C ALA A 73 13.12 -4.59 -24.86
N SER A 74 13.67 -4.06 -23.77
CA SER A 74 14.38 -4.87 -22.78
C SER A 74 13.43 -5.74 -21.95
N LEU A 75 12.17 -5.32 -21.74
CA LEU A 75 11.12 -6.16 -21.14
C LEU A 75 10.80 -7.44 -21.95
N GLN A 76 10.96 -7.45 -23.27
CA GLN A 76 10.72 -8.66 -24.07
C GLN A 76 11.70 -9.81 -23.72
N SER A 77 12.87 -9.49 -23.14
CA SER A 77 13.83 -10.49 -22.64
C SER A 77 13.40 -11.22 -21.36
N LEU A 78 12.21 -10.91 -20.83
CA LEU A 78 11.56 -11.66 -19.76
C LEU A 78 10.74 -12.87 -20.26
N ILE A 79 10.51 -13.00 -21.57
CA ILE A 79 9.80 -14.15 -22.15
C ILE A 79 10.58 -15.44 -21.87
N GLY A 80 9.89 -16.48 -21.42
CA GLY A 80 10.47 -17.74 -20.93
C GLY A 80 10.98 -17.68 -19.48
N LYS A 81 11.30 -16.50 -18.95
CA LYS A 81 11.84 -16.35 -17.58
C LYS A 81 10.78 -16.55 -16.49
N LYS A 82 11.25 -16.95 -15.31
CA LYS A 82 10.52 -17.07 -14.05
C LYS A 82 10.82 -15.84 -13.18
N VAL A 83 9.82 -14.99 -12.97
CA VAL A 83 9.92 -13.76 -12.18
C VAL A 83 9.28 -13.98 -10.81
N GLY A 84 10.09 -13.88 -9.75
CA GLY A 84 9.60 -13.96 -8.37
C GLY A 84 9.07 -12.61 -7.88
N VAL A 85 7.77 -12.52 -7.62
CA VAL A 85 7.09 -11.24 -7.34
C VAL A 85 6.59 -11.18 -5.90
N VAL A 86 7.20 -10.30 -5.10
CA VAL A 86 6.76 -10.03 -3.72
C VAL A 86 5.38 -9.40 -3.75
N GLN A 87 4.40 -10.01 -3.07
CA GLN A 87 2.98 -9.64 -3.12
C GLN A 87 2.36 -9.59 -4.54
N LEU A 88 2.53 -10.66 -5.32
CA LEU A 88 1.89 -10.85 -6.64
C LEU A 88 0.37 -10.56 -6.78
N PRO A 89 -0.50 -10.69 -5.74
CA PRO A 89 -1.91 -10.26 -5.84
C PRO A 89 -2.15 -8.76 -5.58
N ASN A 90 -1.19 -8.05 -4.98
CA ASN A 90 -1.29 -6.64 -4.59
C ASN A 90 -0.53 -5.73 -5.59
N VAL A 91 -0.44 -4.43 -5.29
CA VAL A 91 0.16 -3.39 -6.15
C VAL A 91 1.45 -3.83 -6.88
N PRO A 92 2.48 -4.43 -6.23
CA PRO A 92 3.68 -4.89 -6.94
C PRO A 92 3.42 -5.80 -8.14
N GLY A 93 2.53 -6.79 -7.97
CA GLY A 93 2.17 -7.73 -9.02
C GLY A 93 1.16 -7.17 -10.01
N LEU A 94 0.23 -6.33 -9.58
CA LEU A 94 -0.75 -5.68 -10.47
C LEU A 94 -0.06 -4.71 -11.42
N ILE A 95 0.87 -3.90 -10.93
CA ILE A 95 1.64 -2.96 -11.76
C ILE A 95 2.58 -3.72 -12.72
N LEU A 96 3.24 -4.80 -12.28
CA LEU A 96 4.03 -5.62 -13.20
C LEU A 96 3.17 -6.18 -14.34
N LYS A 97 2.02 -6.78 -14.01
CA LYS A 97 1.06 -7.31 -15.00
C LYS A 97 0.56 -6.20 -15.95
N LEU A 98 0.28 -5.01 -15.44
CA LEU A 98 -0.13 -3.82 -16.18
C LEU A 98 0.94 -3.32 -17.16
N ILE A 99 2.19 -3.21 -16.71
CA ILE A 99 3.34 -2.80 -17.54
C ILE A 99 3.59 -3.82 -18.65
N LEU A 100 3.58 -5.12 -18.32
CA LEU A 100 3.73 -6.18 -19.31
C LEU A 100 2.60 -6.14 -20.36
N GLN A 101 1.35 -5.94 -19.93
CA GLN A 101 0.21 -5.77 -20.85
C GLN A 101 0.36 -4.54 -21.75
N LYS A 102 0.67 -3.36 -21.18
CA LYS A 102 0.88 -2.10 -21.93
C LYS A 102 2.03 -2.22 -22.95
N ASN A 103 3.05 -3.04 -22.67
CA ASN A 103 4.20 -3.26 -23.54
C ASN A 103 4.04 -4.47 -24.49
N ASN A 104 2.84 -5.08 -24.58
CA ASN A 104 2.56 -6.28 -25.37
C ASN A 104 3.49 -7.47 -25.06
N VAL A 105 3.89 -7.62 -23.79
CA VAL A 105 4.69 -8.76 -23.31
C VAL A 105 3.73 -9.80 -22.71
N PRO A 106 3.60 -11.00 -23.31
CA PRO A 106 2.66 -12.00 -22.82
C PRO A 106 3.15 -12.59 -21.49
N PHE A 107 2.24 -12.73 -20.51
CA PHE A 107 2.55 -13.28 -19.20
C PHE A 107 1.52 -14.31 -18.72
N LYS A 108 1.90 -15.09 -17.71
CA LYS A 108 1.05 -16.02 -16.97
C LYS A 108 1.49 -16.05 -15.51
N GLN A 109 0.55 -16.21 -14.59
CA GLN A 109 0.88 -16.64 -13.23
C GLN A 109 1.07 -18.15 -13.22
N ILE A 110 2.04 -18.64 -12.44
CA ILE A 110 2.23 -20.06 -12.14
C ILE A 110 2.49 -20.24 -10.64
N GLU A 111 2.13 -21.41 -10.11
CA GLU A 111 2.28 -21.71 -8.69
C GLU A 111 3.58 -22.50 -8.41
N THR A 112 4.06 -23.31 -9.35
CA THR A 112 5.33 -24.05 -9.28
C THR A 112 6.22 -23.79 -10.50
N ALA A 113 7.54 -23.93 -10.36
CA ALA A 113 8.50 -23.62 -11.43
C ALA A 113 8.38 -24.52 -12.68
N ASP A 114 7.86 -25.75 -12.52
CA ASP A 114 7.68 -26.73 -13.60
C ASP A 114 6.50 -26.38 -14.53
N GLU A 115 5.61 -25.49 -14.11
CA GLU A 115 4.52 -24.97 -14.94
C GLU A 115 4.98 -23.91 -15.96
N ALA A 116 6.26 -23.50 -15.96
CA ALA A 116 6.75 -22.42 -16.83
C ALA A 116 6.51 -22.71 -18.32
N ALA A 117 6.15 -21.66 -19.09
CA ALA A 117 6.08 -21.74 -20.55
C ALA A 117 7.11 -20.83 -21.20
N GLU A 118 7.70 -21.30 -22.30
CA GLU A 118 8.73 -20.61 -23.08
C GLU A 118 8.19 -19.35 -23.78
N ASP A 119 6.89 -19.31 -24.10
CA ASP A 119 6.25 -18.23 -24.85
C ASP A 119 5.79 -17.03 -23.99
N LYS A 120 6.03 -17.05 -22.67
CA LYS A 120 5.49 -16.04 -21.72
C LYS A 120 6.46 -15.70 -20.59
N VAL A 121 6.27 -14.52 -20.00
CA VAL A 121 6.82 -14.20 -18.67
C VAL A 121 6.05 -15.00 -17.63
N ASN A 122 6.74 -15.79 -16.83
CA ASN A 122 6.13 -16.65 -15.82
C ASN A 122 6.24 -15.96 -14.45
N LEU A 123 5.10 -15.57 -13.87
CA LEU A 123 5.03 -14.81 -12.62
C LEU A 123 4.72 -15.75 -11.45
N LEU A 124 5.59 -15.77 -10.43
CA LEU A 124 5.46 -16.58 -9.23
C LEU A 124 5.29 -15.71 -7.99
N ALA A 125 4.45 -16.12 -7.05
CA ALA A 125 4.22 -15.36 -5.83
C ALA A 125 5.35 -15.54 -4.79
N ILE A 126 5.75 -14.43 -4.15
CA ILE A 126 6.56 -14.43 -2.93
C ILE A 126 5.75 -13.74 -1.82
N SER A 127 5.55 -14.41 -0.69
CA SER A 127 4.87 -13.87 0.51
C SER A 127 5.69 -12.77 1.18
N SER A 128 5.00 -11.76 1.73
CA SER A 128 5.56 -10.65 2.51
C SER A 128 6.49 -11.14 3.61
N ASP A 129 5.98 -12.02 4.48
CA ASP A 129 6.56 -12.36 5.79
C ASP A 129 7.95 -12.98 5.70
N ASN A 130 8.26 -13.61 4.56
CA ASN A 130 9.51 -14.32 4.33
C ASN A 130 10.26 -13.83 3.08
N ALA A 131 9.85 -12.74 2.43
CA ALA A 131 10.43 -12.29 1.16
C ALA A 131 11.96 -12.14 1.19
N ALA A 132 12.51 -11.60 2.28
CA ALA A 132 13.95 -11.44 2.49
C ALA A 132 14.73 -12.77 2.62
N ALA A 133 14.07 -13.85 3.05
CA ALA A 133 14.63 -15.20 3.08
C ALA A 133 14.41 -15.92 1.74
N THR A 134 13.19 -15.89 1.20
CA THR A 134 12.80 -16.57 -0.05
C THR A 134 13.65 -16.15 -1.24
N ILE A 135 13.93 -14.85 -1.40
CA ILE A 135 14.78 -14.32 -2.49
C ILE A 135 16.21 -14.91 -2.46
N VAL A 136 16.71 -15.31 -1.29
CA VAL A 136 18.03 -15.94 -1.14
C VAL A 136 17.93 -17.46 -1.25
N ALA A 137 17.03 -18.08 -0.48
CA ALA A 137 16.94 -19.52 -0.33
C ALA A 137 16.40 -20.25 -1.56
N ASN A 138 15.52 -19.59 -2.35
CA ASN A 138 14.94 -20.16 -3.56
C ASN A 138 15.48 -19.49 -4.84
N ALA A 139 16.66 -18.85 -4.77
CA ALA A 139 17.19 -18.04 -5.87
C ALA A 139 17.28 -18.83 -7.20
N GLU A 140 17.64 -20.10 -7.16
CA GLU A 140 17.68 -21.02 -8.31
C GLU A 140 16.34 -21.21 -9.06
N ASN A 141 15.20 -21.01 -8.39
CA ASN A 141 13.88 -21.18 -9.01
C ASN A 141 13.45 -19.96 -9.87
N TYR A 142 14.09 -18.81 -9.71
CA TYR A 142 13.76 -17.54 -10.37
C TYR A 142 14.93 -17.00 -11.20
N ASP A 143 14.66 -16.36 -12.32
CA ASP A 143 15.69 -15.69 -13.13
C ASP A 143 15.91 -14.25 -12.67
N CYS A 144 14.82 -13.56 -12.32
CA CYS A 144 14.81 -12.24 -11.69
C CYS A 144 13.64 -12.10 -10.70
N PHE A 145 13.59 -10.98 -9.99
CA PHE A 145 12.56 -10.68 -9.00
C PHE A 145 11.94 -9.30 -9.21
N VAL A 146 10.74 -9.09 -8.68
CA VAL A 146 10.14 -7.76 -8.46
C VAL A 146 9.81 -7.58 -6.98
N ALA A 147 10.30 -6.50 -6.40
CA ALA A 147 10.11 -6.14 -5.00
C ALA A 147 10.07 -4.62 -4.81
N ALA A 148 9.58 -4.18 -3.65
CA ALA A 148 9.61 -2.79 -3.22
C ALA A 148 10.84 -2.49 -2.33
N ASP A 149 11.32 -1.26 -2.31
CA ASP A 149 12.15 -0.75 -1.22
C ASP A 149 11.35 -0.74 0.10
N PRO A 150 11.99 -1.11 1.24
CA PRO A 150 13.43 -1.22 1.45
C PRO A 150 14.06 -2.60 1.16
N LEU A 151 13.28 -3.59 0.73
CA LEU A 151 13.79 -4.92 0.43
C LEU A 151 14.73 -4.90 -0.78
N VAL A 152 14.46 -4.03 -1.77
CA VAL A 152 15.34 -3.83 -2.94
C VAL A 152 16.72 -3.33 -2.53
N THR A 153 16.83 -2.27 -1.73
CA THR A 153 18.11 -1.75 -1.24
C THR A 153 18.82 -2.77 -0.34
N LEU A 154 18.07 -3.48 0.51
CA LEU A 154 18.64 -4.54 1.37
C LEU A 154 19.24 -5.71 0.56
N LYS A 155 18.69 -6.03 -0.62
CA LYS A 155 19.16 -7.15 -1.46
C LYS A 155 20.09 -6.76 -2.60
N THR A 156 20.11 -5.48 -2.98
CA THR A 156 21.10 -4.97 -3.95
C THR A 156 22.50 -5.21 -3.40
N ASN A 157 23.42 -5.66 -4.26
CA ASN A 157 24.78 -6.12 -3.94
C ASN A 157 24.87 -7.43 -3.11
N GLN A 158 23.75 -8.09 -2.77
CA GLN A 158 23.75 -9.47 -2.21
C GLN A 158 23.60 -10.51 -3.34
N ASN A 159 24.52 -10.48 -4.32
CA ASN A 159 24.42 -11.23 -5.59
C ASN A 159 23.16 -10.90 -6.42
N LEU A 160 22.56 -9.73 -6.18
CA LEU A 160 21.45 -9.18 -6.95
C LEU A 160 21.73 -7.71 -7.28
N PHE A 161 21.34 -7.30 -8.48
CA PHE A 161 21.53 -5.97 -9.04
C PHE A 161 20.19 -5.41 -9.47
N ARG A 162 19.95 -4.13 -9.21
CA ARG A 162 18.77 -3.44 -9.73
C ARG A 162 18.85 -3.39 -11.25
N SER A 163 17.88 -4.00 -11.92
CA SER A 163 17.83 -4.13 -13.38
C SER A 163 16.73 -3.30 -14.03
N GLY A 164 15.76 -2.78 -13.29
CA GLY A 164 14.67 -1.98 -13.87
C GLY A 164 13.78 -1.30 -12.84
N SER A 165 13.04 -0.27 -13.25
CA SER A 165 12.18 0.57 -12.42
C SER A 165 10.75 0.51 -12.94
N LEU A 166 9.81 -0.01 -12.15
CA LEU A 166 8.42 -0.16 -12.58
C LEU A 166 7.72 1.20 -12.66
N GLN A 167 8.03 2.15 -11.78
CA GLN A 167 7.53 3.52 -11.89
C GLN A 167 7.99 4.19 -13.20
N ALA A 168 9.26 4.10 -13.58
CA ALA A 168 9.74 4.69 -14.85
C ALA A 168 9.17 3.99 -16.10
N LEU A 169 8.97 2.67 -16.03
CA LEU A 169 8.29 1.89 -17.08
C LEU A 169 6.80 2.18 -17.23
N TYR A 170 6.16 2.73 -16.19
CA TYR A 170 4.77 3.18 -16.24
C TYR A 170 4.67 4.61 -16.80
N GLY A 171 5.55 5.52 -16.36
CA GLY A 171 5.60 6.90 -16.85
C GLY A 171 6.57 7.78 -16.04
N GLU A 172 6.88 8.96 -16.56
CA GLU A 172 7.90 9.89 -16.02
C GLU A 172 7.71 10.21 -14.52
N ASN A 173 6.48 10.45 -14.09
CA ASN A 173 6.13 10.77 -12.70
C ASN A 173 5.82 9.53 -11.82
N GLY A 174 5.91 8.32 -12.38
CA GLY A 174 5.40 7.11 -11.74
C GLY A 174 3.88 7.06 -11.69
N TYR A 175 3.34 6.51 -10.60
CA TYR A 175 1.90 6.34 -10.37
C TYR A 175 1.60 6.32 -8.86
N PRO A 176 0.39 6.72 -8.42
CA PRO A 176 -0.05 6.56 -7.03
C PRO A 176 0.07 5.11 -6.56
N GLN A 177 0.89 4.86 -5.53
CA GLN A 177 0.98 3.53 -4.92
C GLN A 177 0.14 3.41 -3.66
N ALA A 178 0.26 4.41 -2.79
CA ALA A 178 -0.44 4.52 -1.53
C ALA A 178 -1.05 5.91 -1.36
N VAL A 179 -2.15 5.96 -0.63
CA VAL A 179 -2.91 7.17 -0.29
C VAL A 179 -3.08 7.27 1.21
N ILE A 180 -3.18 8.50 1.72
CA ILE A 180 -3.60 8.75 3.09
C ILE A 180 -5.07 9.15 3.10
N VAL A 181 -5.85 8.47 3.93
CA VAL A 181 -7.27 8.73 4.17
C VAL A 181 -7.46 9.22 5.60
N GLY A 182 -8.45 10.08 5.82
CA GLY A 182 -8.82 10.61 7.14
C GLY A 182 -10.31 10.44 7.43
N LYS A 183 -10.65 10.18 8.69
CA LYS A 183 -12.01 9.86 9.15
C LYS A 183 -12.94 11.05 8.90
N SER A 184 -13.98 10.91 8.08
CA SER A 184 -14.80 12.04 7.58
C SER A 184 -15.49 12.86 8.68
N ALA A 185 -15.69 12.27 9.86
CA ALA A 185 -16.14 13.00 11.05
C ALA A 185 -15.06 13.94 11.63
N PHE A 186 -13.81 13.46 11.71
CA PHE A 186 -12.65 14.24 12.15
C PHE A 186 -12.37 15.39 11.18
N LEU A 187 -12.32 15.12 9.87
CA LEU A 187 -12.05 16.14 8.83
C LEU A 187 -13.08 17.29 8.88
N LYS A 188 -14.36 16.95 9.09
CA LYS A 188 -15.43 17.95 9.25
C LYS A 188 -15.33 18.73 10.56
N GLN A 189 -14.82 18.12 11.63
CA GLN A 189 -14.73 18.73 12.96
C GLN A 189 -13.47 19.58 13.12
N TYR A 190 -12.38 19.23 12.43
CA TYR A 190 -11.06 19.85 12.58
C TYR A 190 -10.43 20.22 11.21
N PRO A 191 -11.10 21.00 10.35
CA PRO A 191 -10.61 21.29 8.99
C PRO A 191 -9.31 22.11 8.99
N GLU A 192 -9.16 23.09 9.89
CA GLU A 192 -7.93 23.90 9.99
C GLU A 192 -6.73 23.06 10.42
N TRP A 193 -6.91 22.18 11.40
CA TRP A 193 -5.88 21.22 11.84
C TRP A 193 -5.54 20.22 10.72
N THR A 194 -6.55 19.72 10.01
CA THR A 194 -6.40 18.83 8.85
C THR A 194 -5.56 19.50 7.76
N ASN A 195 -5.75 20.79 7.50
CA ASN A 195 -4.98 21.53 6.51
C ASN A 195 -3.51 21.67 6.95
N LYS A 196 -3.23 21.97 8.23
CA LYS A 196 -1.85 21.99 8.77
C LYS A 196 -1.18 20.60 8.72
N PHE A 197 -1.95 19.53 8.93
CA PHE A 197 -1.47 18.16 8.78
C PHE A 197 -1.11 17.84 7.32
N MET A 198 -1.94 18.27 6.36
CA MET A 198 -1.61 18.17 4.92
C MET A 198 -0.41 19.04 4.53
N GLU A 199 -0.25 20.22 5.11
CA GLU A 199 0.92 21.09 4.92
C GLU A 199 2.19 20.41 5.42
N LYS A 200 2.17 19.80 6.61
CA LYS A 200 3.30 19.01 7.15
C LYS A 200 3.66 17.81 6.27
N LEU A 201 2.67 17.09 5.74
CA LEU A 201 2.91 16.03 4.74
C LEU A 201 3.48 16.57 3.42
N SER A 202 3.23 17.83 3.08
CA SER A 202 3.70 18.48 1.84
C SER A 202 5.17 18.87 1.88
N GLY A 203 5.76 19.07 3.07
CA GLY A 203 7.20 19.28 3.25
C GLY A 203 8.01 18.01 3.51
N ALA A 204 7.36 16.84 3.51
CA ALA A 204 7.99 15.59 3.92
C ALA A 204 9.10 15.10 2.97
N ASP A 205 9.09 15.49 1.68
CA ASP A 205 10.15 15.14 0.73
C ASP A 205 11.41 15.99 0.92
N GLU A 206 11.25 17.29 1.20
CA GLU A 206 12.32 18.19 1.65
C GLU A 206 12.94 17.71 2.97
N TYR A 207 12.11 17.42 3.99
CA TYR A 207 12.57 16.87 5.26
C TYR A 207 13.37 15.56 5.09
N LEU A 208 12.89 14.64 4.26
CA LEU A 208 13.55 13.36 3.98
C LEU A 208 14.85 13.51 3.16
N ALA A 209 15.01 14.61 2.41
CA ALA A 209 16.22 14.90 1.65
C ALA A 209 17.33 15.52 2.51
N GLU A 210 16.97 16.35 3.50
CA GLU A 210 17.94 17.03 4.38
C GLU A 210 18.28 16.25 5.67
N THR A 211 17.37 15.42 6.17
CA THR A 211 17.53 14.74 7.47
C THR A 211 18.42 13.49 7.39
N ASP A 212 19.33 13.32 8.36
CA ASP A 212 20.17 12.13 8.47
C ASP A 212 19.35 10.84 8.67
N ALA A 213 19.80 9.75 8.04
CA ALA A 213 19.12 8.46 8.07
C ALA A 213 18.96 7.86 9.48
N ALA A 214 19.85 8.14 10.43
CA ALA A 214 19.69 7.68 11.82
C ALA A 214 18.63 8.50 12.56
N ALA A 215 18.51 9.80 12.26
CA ALA A 215 17.48 10.67 12.82
C ALA A 215 16.07 10.33 12.29
N ILE A 216 15.95 9.85 11.04
CA ILE A 216 14.70 9.26 10.51
C ILE A 216 14.42 7.89 11.15
N LEU A 217 15.44 7.04 11.30
CA LEU A 217 15.27 5.65 11.74
C LEU A 217 14.87 5.50 13.21
N ALA A 218 15.38 6.36 14.10
CA ALA A 218 15.08 6.29 15.52
C ALA A 218 13.57 6.41 15.84
N PRO A 219 12.85 7.46 15.41
CA PRO A 219 11.41 7.57 15.63
C PRO A 219 10.61 6.54 14.80
N TYR A 220 11.06 6.19 13.59
CA TYR A 220 10.47 5.09 12.81
C TYR A 220 10.44 3.78 13.61
N THR A 221 11.53 3.47 14.32
CA THR A 221 11.65 2.26 15.14
C THR A 221 10.77 2.33 16.40
N ALA A 222 10.60 3.51 17.00
CA ALA A 222 9.72 3.71 18.15
C ALA A 222 8.23 3.50 17.82
N ALA A 223 7.80 3.76 16.59
CA ALA A 223 6.41 3.60 16.14
C ALA A 223 5.93 2.13 15.97
N TYR A 224 6.76 1.13 16.31
CA TYR A 224 6.43 -0.32 16.30
C TYR A 224 5.93 -0.87 17.65
N THR A 225 5.86 -0.01 18.68
CA THR A 225 5.83 -0.38 20.11
C THR A 225 4.63 -1.19 20.61
N ALA A 226 3.66 -1.55 19.76
CA ALA A 226 2.53 -2.43 20.12
C ALA A 226 2.86 -3.93 20.00
N ASP A 227 3.59 -4.35 18.96
CA ASP A 227 3.55 -5.75 18.49
C ASP A 227 4.89 -6.51 18.56
N GLY A 228 5.96 -5.88 19.07
CA GLY A 228 7.28 -6.52 19.23
C GLY A 228 7.98 -6.92 17.93
N ARG A 229 7.53 -6.41 16.78
CA ARG A 229 8.14 -6.66 15.45
C ARG A 229 9.28 -5.68 15.18
N THR A 230 10.25 -6.11 14.38
CA THR A 230 11.26 -5.23 13.78
C THR A 230 10.76 -4.70 12.45
N GLY A 231 10.80 -3.39 12.23
CA GLY A 231 10.43 -2.77 10.95
C GLY A 231 11.41 -3.07 9.81
N SER A 232 10.94 -2.92 8.56
CA SER A 232 11.74 -3.23 7.37
C SER A 232 12.89 -2.24 7.11
N TRP A 233 12.74 -0.96 7.49
CA TRP A 233 13.84 0.03 7.47
C TRP A 233 14.80 -0.16 8.65
N ASN A 234 16.10 -0.05 8.36
CA ASN A 234 17.20 -0.15 9.32
C ASN A 234 18.48 0.48 8.73
N ALA A 235 19.53 0.61 9.55
CA ALA A 235 20.78 1.28 9.17
C ALA A 235 21.58 0.63 8.02
N LYS A 236 21.14 -0.52 7.47
CA LYS A 236 21.74 -1.15 6.27
C LYS A 236 20.99 -0.83 4.98
N ASN A 237 19.75 -0.34 5.06
CA ASN A 237 18.91 -0.11 3.88
C ASN A 237 18.26 1.28 3.82
N LEU A 238 18.18 2.05 4.91
CA LEU A 238 17.80 3.47 4.87
C LEU A 238 19.02 4.36 4.60
N ASN A 239 18.97 5.14 3.52
CA ASN A 239 19.97 6.13 3.10
C ASN A 239 19.37 7.07 2.04
N ALA A 240 20.06 8.17 1.70
CA ALA A 240 19.55 9.16 0.72
C ALA A 240 19.12 8.55 -0.64
N ALA A 241 19.84 7.53 -1.14
CA ALA A 241 19.44 6.86 -2.37
C ALA A 241 18.16 6.02 -2.19
N SER A 242 18.02 5.27 -1.10
CA SER A 242 16.80 4.50 -0.81
C SER A 242 15.58 5.39 -0.57
N VAL A 243 15.77 6.57 0.01
CA VAL A 243 14.74 7.60 0.19
C VAL A 243 14.28 8.11 -1.18
N ALA A 244 15.21 8.61 -2.02
CA ALA A 244 14.89 9.09 -3.37
C ALA A 244 14.20 8.01 -4.24
N ASN A 245 14.63 6.75 -4.10
CA ASN A 245 14.01 5.61 -4.79
C ASN A 245 12.52 5.42 -4.47
N CYS A 246 12.09 5.79 -3.26
CA CYS A 246 10.71 5.62 -2.82
C CYS A 246 9.77 6.71 -3.37
N ASN A 247 10.30 7.82 -3.93
CA ASN A 247 9.52 8.94 -4.48
C ASN A 247 8.34 9.29 -3.53
N VAL A 248 8.71 9.50 -2.27
CA VAL A 248 7.84 9.86 -1.16
C VAL A 248 7.57 11.35 -1.30
N LYS A 249 6.29 11.70 -1.49
CA LYS A 249 5.81 13.09 -1.58
C LYS A 249 4.30 13.08 -1.44
N PHE A 250 3.74 14.14 -0.87
CA PHE A 250 2.30 14.30 -0.77
C PHE A 250 1.76 15.01 -2.01
N GLU A 251 0.81 14.41 -2.73
CA GLU A 251 0.00 15.14 -3.71
C GLU A 251 -1.45 15.15 -3.22
N ALA A 252 -1.97 16.35 -2.94
CA ALA A 252 -3.32 16.53 -2.44
C ALA A 252 -4.37 15.93 -3.41
N SER A 253 -5.42 15.36 -2.83
CA SER A 253 -6.60 14.77 -3.48
C SER A 253 -7.16 15.60 -4.62
N ALA A 254 -7.27 16.93 -4.44
CA ALA A 254 -7.74 17.88 -5.45
C ALA A 254 -6.92 17.83 -6.76
N THR A 255 -5.62 17.48 -6.67
CA THR A 255 -4.68 17.38 -7.79
C THR A 255 -4.57 15.95 -8.31
N CYS A 256 -4.37 14.97 -7.41
CA CYS A 256 -4.03 13.60 -7.80
C CYS A 256 -5.23 12.71 -8.16
N LYS A 257 -6.47 13.17 -7.94
CA LYS A 257 -7.74 12.45 -8.20
C LYS A 257 -7.76 11.70 -9.55
N THR A 258 -7.39 12.36 -10.65
CA THR A 258 -7.38 11.72 -11.98
C THR A 258 -6.40 10.55 -12.04
N ALA A 259 -5.18 10.72 -11.53
CA ALA A 259 -4.17 9.66 -11.52
C ALA A 259 -4.59 8.48 -10.62
N VAL A 260 -5.22 8.75 -9.48
CA VAL A 260 -5.78 7.74 -8.57
C VAL A 260 -6.90 6.94 -9.26
N THR A 261 -7.88 7.61 -9.88
CA THR A 261 -8.98 6.91 -10.60
C THR A 261 -8.46 6.11 -11.79
N THR A 262 -7.49 6.63 -12.55
CA THR A 262 -6.85 5.88 -13.64
C THR A 262 -6.15 4.62 -13.13
N ILE A 263 -5.23 4.72 -12.16
CA ILE A 263 -4.45 3.55 -11.72
C ILE A 263 -5.31 2.49 -11.03
N VAL A 264 -6.36 2.91 -10.30
CA VAL A 264 -7.36 2.00 -9.72
C VAL A 264 -8.11 1.25 -10.82
N THR A 265 -8.56 1.94 -11.87
CA THR A 265 -9.26 1.30 -13.00
C THR A 265 -8.36 0.26 -13.67
N GLU A 266 -7.14 0.65 -14.04
CA GLU A 266 -6.17 -0.24 -14.71
C GLU A 266 -5.79 -1.46 -13.87
N MET A 267 -5.64 -1.31 -12.54
CA MET A 267 -5.35 -2.43 -11.65
C MET A 267 -6.53 -3.42 -11.53
N PHE A 268 -7.76 -2.93 -11.49
CA PHE A 268 -8.95 -3.79 -11.43
C PHE A 268 -9.21 -4.50 -12.76
N GLU A 269 -8.98 -3.85 -13.91
CA GLU A 269 -8.99 -4.49 -15.23
C GLU A 269 -8.00 -5.65 -15.33
N ILE A 270 -6.78 -5.48 -14.82
CA ILE A 270 -5.75 -6.53 -14.72
C ILE A 270 -6.19 -7.69 -13.83
N GLN A 271 -7.01 -7.44 -12.80
CA GLN A 271 -7.65 -8.48 -11.98
C GLN A 271 -8.90 -9.09 -12.64
N ARG A 272 -9.35 -8.59 -13.79
CA ARG A 272 -10.64 -8.87 -14.44
C ARG A 272 -11.84 -8.62 -13.52
N GLN A 273 -11.76 -7.55 -12.73
CA GLN A 273 -12.80 -7.11 -11.80
C GLN A 273 -13.30 -5.71 -12.21
N THR A 274 -14.56 -5.40 -11.92
CA THR A 274 -15.08 -4.04 -12.06
C THR A 274 -14.46 -3.15 -10.99
N ALA A 275 -13.88 -2.02 -11.40
CA ALA A 275 -13.35 -1.03 -10.46
C ALA A 275 -14.48 -0.39 -9.62
N PRO A 276 -14.25 -0.07 -8.34
CA PRO A 276 -15.18 0.73 -7.55
C PRO A 276 -15.25 2.16 -8.10
N THR A 277 -16.45 2.72 -8.20
CA THR A 277 -16.67 4.09 -8.68
C THR A 277 -16.27 5.08 -7.59
N LEU A 278 -15.06 5.63 -7.68
CA LEU A 278 -14.57 6.65 -6.74
C LEU A 278 -15.41 7.93 -6.88
N THR A 279 -16.36 8.13 -5.97
CA THR A 279 -17.27 9.27 -5.92
C THR A 279 -16.54 10.55 -5.51
N GLU A 280 -17.15 11.72 -5.74
CA GLU A 280 -16.62 12.99 -5.22
C GLU A 280 -16.44 12.97 -3.69
N ALA A 281 -17.31 12.25 -2.97
CA ALA A 281 -17.25 12.14 -1.52
C ALA A 281 -15.99 11.40 -1.01
N PHE A 282 -15.44 10.47 -1.80
CA PHE A 282 -14.18 9.80 -1.48
C PHE A 282 -12.98 10.76 -1.47
N PHE A 283 -13.01 11.86 -2.22
CA PHE A 283 -11.91 12.83 -2.25
C PHE A 283 -12.19 13.95 -1.24
N TYR A 284 -11.32 14.11 -0.23
CA TYR A 284 -11.37 15.30 0.62
C TYR A 284 -11.06 16.53 -0.23
N LEU A 285 -11.82 17.60 -0.06
CA LEU A 285 -11.47 18.91 -0.58
C LEU A 285 -11.44 19.85 0.64
N PRO A 286 -10.30 20.51 0.93
CA PRO A 286 -10.26 21.57 1.93
C PRO A 286 -11.35 22.60 1.64
N PRO A 287 -12.11 23.07 2.64
CA PRO A 287 -13.01 24.20 2.45
C PRO A 287 -12.19 25.41 1.97
N GLU A 288 -12.67 26.14 0.97
CA GLU A 288 -11.88 27.23 0.38
C GLU A 288 -11.51 28.27 1.44
N SER A 289 -10.27 28.77 1.40
CA SER A 289 -9.81 29.82 2.31
C SER A 289 -10.61 31.10 2.08
N GLY A 290 -11.56 31.38 2.98
CA GLY A 290 -12.51 32.48 2.87
C GLY A 290 -13.94 32.12 2.46
N ALA A 291 -14.28 30.84 2.24
CA ALA A 291 -15.65 30.39 1.97
C ALA A 291 -16.55 30.45 3.21
N SER A 292 -16.88 31.68 3.64
CA SER A 292 -17.88 32.00 4.65
C SER A 292 -17.81 31.13 5.92
N VAL A 293 -16.71 31.26 6.67
CA VAL A 293 -16.89 31.28 8.13
C VAL A 293 -17.99 32.30 8.45
N MET A 294 -18.87 31.92 9.37
CA MET A 294 -20.06 32.69 9.74
C MET A 294 -19.70 34.16 10.03
N SER A 295 -20.62 35.10 9.80
CA SER A 295 -20.39 36.52 10.08
C SER A 295 -19.85 36.73 11.51
N ALA A 296 -19.10 37.80 11.75
CA ALA A 296 -18.43 38.04 13.04
C ALA A 296 -19.41 38.00 14.24
N ASP A 297 -20.67 38.39 14.02
CA ASP A 297 -21.77 38.35 15.00
C ASP A 297 -22.23 36.92 15.36
N MET A 298 -21.98 35.94 14.49
CA MET A 298 -22.26 34.51 14.70
C MET A 298 -21.03 33.73 15.18
N ALA A 299 -19.83 34.14 14.77
CA ALA A 299 -18.56 33.58 15.27
C ALA A 299 -18.38 33.76 16.79
N SER A 300 -19.06 34.75 17.40
CA SER A 300 -19.08 34.97 18.85
C SER A 300 -20.11 34.13 19.62
N PHE A 301 -20.97 33.37 18.91
CA PHE A 301 -21.94 32.42 19.52
C PHE A 301 -21.57 30.94 19.33
N MET A 302 -20.69 30.62 18.39
CA MET A 302 -20.15 29.28 18.19
C MET A 302 -18.77 29.16 18.85
N ILE A 303 -18.62 28.25 19.81
CA ILE A 303 -17.29 27.86 20.29
C ILE A 303 -16.60 27.13 19.13
N ALA A 304 -15.54 27.72 18.58
CA ALA A 304 -14.71 27.05 17.59
C ALA A 304 -14.20 25.70 18.16
N PRO A 305 -14.21 24.61 17.37
CA PRO A 305 -13.83 23.30 17.87
C PRO A 305 -12.37 23.34 18.36
N LYS A 306 -12.17 23.15 19.67
CA LYS A 306 -10.85 22.96 20.29
C LYS A 306 -10.08 21.92 19.49
N THR A 307 -8.78 22.12 19.30
CA THR A 307 -7.86 21.12 18.71
C THR A 307 -8.04 19.72 19.31
N PRO A 308 -7.71 18.65 18.55
CA PRO A 308 -7.70 17.29 19.08
C PRO A 308 -6.80 17.20 20.32
N GLU A 309 -7.08 16.25 21.21
CA GLU A 309 -6.23 16.01 22.39
C GLU A 309 -5.12 14.98 22.09
N GLU A 310 -5.43 14.00 21.23
CA GLU A 310 -4.50 13.10 20.55
C GLU A 310 -5.06 12.85 19.14
N THR A 311 -4.18 12.69 18.14
CA THR A 311 -4.52 12.19 16.80
C THR A 311 -3.75 10.90 16.52
N ILE A 312 -4.42 9.83 16.10
CA ILE A 312 -3.76 8.55 15.81
C ILE A 312 -3.65 8.32 14.29
N VAL A 313 -2.42 8.08 13.82
CA VAL A 313 -2.09 7.85 12.40
C VAL A 313 -1.56 6.42 12.21
N TYR A 314 -2.17 5.63 11.34
CA TYR A 314 -1.68 4.29 10.98
C TYR A 314 -1.00 4.26 9.61
N SER A 315 0.06 3.46 9.47
CA SER A 315 0.74 3.26 8.19
C SER A 315 1.29 1.84 8.03
N PRO A 316 1.32 1.26 6.81
CA PRO A 316 2.01 0.00 6.56
C PRO A 316 3.54 0.19 6.60
N ASP A 317 4.25 -0.83 7.07
CA ASP A 317 5.71 -0.91 7.02
C ASP A 317 6.25 -0.80 5.57
N GLY A 318 7.35 -0.07 5.41
CA GLY A 318 8.05 0.15 4.14
C GLY A 318 8.03 1.61 3.69
N ALA A 319 8.11 1.84 2.38
CA ALA A 319 8.14 3.18 1.80
C ALA A 319 7.00 4.14 2.24
N PRO A 320 5.71 3.72 2.33
CA PRO A 320 4.61 4.65 2.61
C PRO A 320 4.68 5.33 3.97
N ALA A 321 5.33 4.70 4.96
CA ALA A 321 5.49 5.25 6.30
C ALA A 321 6.54 6.37 6.39
N LEU A 322 7.40 6.56 5.37
CA LEU A 322 8.41 7.62 5.38
C LEU A 322 7.79 9.03 5.28
N ILE A 323 6.59 9.18 4.70
CA ILE A 323 5.87 10.47 4.66
C ILE A 323 5.55 11.01 6.07
N LEU A 324 5.57 10.14 7.09
CA LEU A 324 5.32 10.49 8.48
C LEU A 324 6.61 10.75 9.27
N ALA A 325 7.80 10.73 8.63
CA ALA A 325 9.09 10.76 9.34
C ALA A 325 9.24 11.96 10.28
N GLU A 326 8.90 13.16 9.82
CA GLU A 326 8.95 14.39 10.60
C GLU A 326 7.93 14.38 11.75
N LEU A 327 6.68 14.01 11.45
CA LEU A 327 5.60 13.84 12.44
C LEU A 327 5.97 12.82 13.53
N MET A 328 6.70 11.76 13.18
CA MET A 328 7.22 10.77 14.13
C MET A 328 8.41 11.31 14.96
N ALA A 329 9.18 12.25 14.42
CA ALA A 329 10.30 12.88 15.12
C ALA A 329 9.86 13.97 16.10
N GLU A 330 8.83 14.74 15.74
CA GLU A 330 8.24 15.80 16.59
C GLU A 330 7.28 15.23 17.64
N GLY A 331 6.45 14.25 17.26
CA GLY A 331 5.42 13.66 18.14
C GLY A 331 4.22 14.57 18.42
N THR A 332 4.19 15.79 17.88
CA THR A 332 3.04 16.70 17.92
C THR A 332 2.81 17.36 16.55
N LEU A 333 1.65 18.00 16.39
CA LEU A 333 1.43 19.08 15.43
C LEU A 333 0.80 20.25 16.19
N GLU A 334 1.50 21.39 16.21
CA GLU A 334 1.25 22.43 17.21
C GLU A 334 1.28 21.81 18.63
N ASP A 335 0.32 22.15 19.49
CA ASP A 335 0.17 21.56 20.83
C ASP A 335 -0.58 20.20 20.85
N THR A 336 -0.89 19.61 19.68
CA THR A 336 -1.68 18.36 19.57
C THR A 336 -0.76 17.15 19.51
N ALA A 337 -0.90 16.17 20.41
CA ALA A 337 -0.13 14.93 20.33
C ALA A 337 -0.48 14.09 19.08
N ILE A 338 0.54 13.58 18.38
CA ILE A 338 0.38 12.69 17.22
C ILE A 338 1.05 11.35 17.49
N THR A 339 0.24 10.29 17.54
CA THR A 339 0.71 8.91 17.73
C THR A 339 0.66 8.16 16.41
N CYS A 340 1.79 8.18 15.68
CA CYS A 340 2.02 7.35 14.50
C CYS A 340 2.26 5.88 14.90
N LYS A 341 1.64 4.93 14.18
CA LYS A 341 1.71 3.48 14.44
C LYS A 341 2.00 2.74 13.14
N ILE A 342 3.13 2.05 13.08
CA ILE A 342 3.52 1.27 11.89
C ILE A 342 3.15 -0.20 12.08
N VAL A 343 2.43 -0.76 11.10
CA VAL A 343 1.80 -2.09 11.19
C VAL A 343 2.08 -2.93 9.94
N SER A 344 1.74 -4.22 9.96
CA SER A 344 1.92 -5.09 8.78
C SER A 344 1.06 -4.59 7.60
N PRO A 345 1.61 -4.49 6.38
CA PRO A 345 0.84 -4.16 5.17
C PRO A 345 -0.34 -5.10 4.91
N ASP A 346 -0.25 -6.36 5.37
CA ASP A 346 -1.32 -7.35 5.22
C ASP A 346 -2.44 -7.18 6.29
N THR A 347 -2.21 -6.35 7.33
CA THR A 347 -3.20 -6.00 8.36
C THR A 347 -3.80 -4.60 8.20
N ILE A 348 -3.18 -3.69 7.44
CA ILE A 348 -3.51 -2.25 7.44
C ILE A 348 -5.00 -1.93 7.18
N GLY A 349 -5.69 -2.74 6.37
CA GLY A 349 -7.11 -2.56 6.06
C GLY A 349 -8.06 -2.76 7.24
N THR A 350 -7.64 -3.37 8.35
CA THR A 350 -8.50 -3.54 9.55
C THR A 350 -8.74 -2.21 10.28
N TYR A 351 -7.78 -1.28 10.24
CA TYR A 351 -7.86 -0.01 10.96
C TYR A 351 -8.85 1.00 10.35
N VAL A 352 -9.39 0.72 9.15
CA VAL A 352 -10.40 1.53 8.46
C VAL A 352 -11.71 0.79 8.18
N SER A 353 -11.84 -0.48 8.56
CA SER A 353 -13.03 -1.30 8.27
C SER A 353 -13.82 -1.66 9.53
N TYR A 354 -15.11 -1.99 9.35
CA TYR A 354 -16.05 -2.28 10.43
C TYR A 354 -16.65 -3.68 10.25
N GLN A 355 -16.58 -4.52 11.27
CA GLN A 355 -17.47 -5.67 11.44
C GLN A 355 -17.83 -5.87 12.92
N GLY A 356 -19.12 -5.97 13.22
CA GLY A 356 -19.65 -6.18 14.58
C GLY A 356 -19.45 -5.01 15.54
N ASP A 357 -19.69 -5.26 16.83
CA ASP A 357 -19.63 -4.28 17.93
C ASP A 357 -18.19 -3.88 18.34
N GLN A 358 -17.18 -4.17 17.52
CA GLN A 358 -15.78 -4.04 17.89
C GLN A 358 -15.19 -2.67 17.50
N GLN A 359 -14.87 -1.85 18.50
CA GLN A 359 -14.33 -0.49 18.36
C GLN A 359 -12.83 -0.45 17.97
N TYR A 360 -12.38 -1.30 17.04
CA TYR A 360 -10.99 -1.28 16.54
C TYR A 360 -10.73 -0.17 15.48
N LYS A 361 -11.49 0.93 15.53
CA LYS A 361 -11.69 1.90 14.44
C LYS A 361 -10.92 3.20 14.68
N ASN A 362 -9.73 3.05 15.25
CA ASN A 362 -9.00 4.12 15.95
C ASN A 362 -7.95 4.81 15.07
N ALA A 363 -7.97 4.59 13.76
CA ALA A 363 -7.28 5.47 12.83
C ALA A 363 -8.09 6.76 12.66
N ASP A 364 -7.54 7.90 13.03
CA ASP A 364 -8.08 9.18 12.57
C ASP A 364 -7.56 9.47 11.17
N PHE A 365 -6.31 9.05 10.91
CA PHE A 365 -5.72 8.95 9.58
C PHE A 365 -5.10 7.55 9.36
N CYS A 366 -5.17 7.05 8.12
CA CYS A 366 -4.58 5.78 7.73
C CYS A 366 -3.95 5.87 6.34
N ILE A 367 -2.73 5.38 6.19
CA ILE A 367 -2.10 5.17 4.88
C ILE A 367 -2.47 3.78 4.37
N LEU A 368 -2.88 3.68 3.10
CA LEU A 368 -3.37 2.46 2.47
C LEU A 368 -2.80 2.29 1.06
N PRO A 369 -2.50 1.06 0.60
CA PRO A 369 -2.32 0.79 -0.83
C PRO A 369 -3.54 1.27 -1.62
N VAL A 370 -3.34 1.97 -2.75
CA VAL A 370 -4.43 2.71 -3.41
C VAL A 370 -5.56 1.81 -3.91
N ASN A 371 -5.25 0.58 -4.34
CA ASN A 371 -6.26 -0.43 -4.69
C ASN A 371 -7.07 -0.91 -3.47
N MET A 372 -6.46 -0.97 -2.29
CA MET A 372 -7.13 -1.33 -1.03
C MET A 372 -8.02 -0.19 -0.54
N ALA A 373 -7.54 1.05 -0.59
CA ALA A 373 -8.32 2.24 -0.28
C ALA A 373 -9.57 2.33 -1.17
N ALA A 374 -9.40 2.20 -2.49
CA ALA A 374 -10.50 2.16 -3.44
C ALA A 374 -11.51 1.05 -3.13
N LYS A 375 -11.04 -0.18 -2.85
CA LYS A 375 -11.90 -1.34 -2.60
C LYS A 375 -12.72 -1.23 -1.30
N LEU A 376 -12.13 -0.67 -0.25
CA LEU A 376 -12.74 -0.58 1.08
C LEU A 376 -13.55 0.71 1.28
N LEU A 377 -13.12 1.83 0.70
CA LEU A 377 -13.58 3.18 1.03
C LEU A 377 -14.05 3.98 -0.19
N GLY A 378 -13.84 3.51 -1.41
CA GLY A 378 -14.25 4.17 -2.66
C GLY A 378 -15.73 4.02 -2.99
N ARG A 379 -16.61 4.39 -2.04
CA ARG A 379 -18.08 4.36 -2.17
C ARG A 379 -18.64 5.69 -1.66
#